data_AF-A0A2D5UR44-F1
#
_entry.id   AF-A0A2D5UR44-F1
#
_cell.length_a   1.000
_cell.length_b   1.000
_cell.length_c   1.000
_cell.angle_alpha   90.00
_cell.angle_beta   90.00
_cell.angle_gamma   90.00
#
_symmetry.space_group_name_H-M   'P 1'
#
loop_
_entity.id
_entity.type
_entity.pdbx_description
1 polymer ?
#
loop_
_entity_poly.entity_id
_entity_poly.type
_entity_poly.pdbx_seq_one_letter_code
_entity_poly.pdbx_strand_id
1 'polypeptide(L)' 'MPVVTVDMWDGRTVEQKKQLAEGITALMTTKLGVPPEAVIIIINDIPKHNWAIAGKLASE' A
#
# COMPACT_ATOMS: atom_id res chain seq x y z
N MET A 1 -16.39 -6.25 -2.50
CA MET A 1 -15.50 -6.17 -1.34
C MET A 1 -14.06 -6.38 -1.81
N PRO A 2 -13.41 -5.33 -2.34
CA PRO A 2 -12.02 -5.42 -2.78
C PRO A 2 -11.04 -5.32 -1.60
N VAL A 3 -9.91 -6.03 -1.74
CA VAL A 3 -8.76 -5.92 -0.85
C VAL A 3 -7.58 -5.39 -1.66
N VAL A 4 -6.94 -4.33 -1.17
CA VAL A 4 -5.71 -3.76 -1.73
C VAL A 4 -4.58 -4.05 -0.76
N THR A 5 -3.58 -4.79 -1.23
CA THR A 5 -2.34 -4.99 -0.47
C THR A 5 -1.27 -4.10 -1.07
N VAL A 6 -0.62 -3.31 -0.22
CA VAL A 6 0.49 -2.44 -0.61
C VAL A 6 1.74 -2.93 0.09
N ASP A 7 2.58 -3.63 -0.66
CA ASP A 7 3.92 -4.00 -0.24
C ASP A 7 4.88 -2.89 -0.64
N MET A 8 5.57 -2.31 0.34
CA MET A 8 6.52 -1.23 0.11
C MET A 8 7.70 -1.31 1.06
N TRP A 9 8.79 -0.62 0.73
CA TRP A 9 9.89 -0.48 1.67
C TRP A 9 9.46 0.29 2.92
N ASP A 10 10.05 -0.06 4.05
CA ASP A 10 9.86 0.64 5.32
C ASP A 10 10.34 2.11 5.28
N GLY A 11 10.02 2.87 6.33
CA GLY A 11 10.45 4.27 6.51
C GLY A 11 9.42 5.35 6.18
N ARG A 12 8.18 4.98 5.79
CA ARG A 12 7.10 5.95 5.56
C ARG A 12 6.48 6.37 6.89
N THR A 13 6.14 7.65 7.01
CA THR A 13 5.46 8.18 8.21
C THR A 13 4.00 7.71 8.26
N VAL A 14 3.41 7.74 9.45
CA VAL A 14 1.98 7.42 9.64
C VAL A 14 1.09 8.34 8.79
N GLU A 15 1.43 9.63 8.71
CA GLU A 15 0.68 10.60 7.90
C GLU A 15 0.71 10.25 6.41
N GLN A 16 1.85 9.81 5.87
CA GLN A 16 1.96 9.36 4.49
C GLN A 16 1.10 8.12 4.22
N LYS A 17 1.06 7.17 5.16
CA LYS A 17 0.21 5.96 5.05
C LYS A 17 -1.27 6.31 5.11
N LYS A 18 -1.66 7.29 5.92
CA LYS A 18 -3.02 7.82 5.98
C LYS A 18 -3.44 8.43 4.63
N GLN A 19 -2.62 9.30 4.07
CA GLN A 19 -2.87 9.90 2.76
C GLN A 19 -2.99 8.86 1.64
N LEU A 20 -2.15 7.82 1.69
CA LEU A 20 -2.23 6.69 0.76
C LEU A 20 -3.57 5.94 0.87
N ALA A 21 -4.00 5.61 2.09
CA ALA A 21 -5.24 4.90 2.33
C ALA A 21 -6.47 5.71 1.86
N GLU A 22 -6.47 7.02 2.11
CA GLU A 22 -7.50 7.95 1.63
C GLU A 22 -7.54 7.99 0.10
N GLY A 23 -6.37 8.13 -0.55
CA GLY A 23 -6.26 8.19 -2.00
C GLY A 23 -6.70 6.90 -2.70
N ILE A 24 -6.28 5.73 -2.21
CA ILE A 24 -6.70 4.43 -2.76
C ILE A 24 -8.21 4.26 -2.62
N THR A 25 -8.77 4.54 -1.43
CA THR A 25 -10.22 4.44 -1.19
C THR A 25 -10.99 5.36 -2.13
N ALA A 26 -10.56 6.62 -2.28
CA ALA A 26 -11.20 7.57 -3.19
C ALA A 26 -11.19 7.08 -4.64
N LEU A 27 -10.10 6.49 -5.12
CA LEU A 27 -10.03 5.91 -6.47
C LEU A 27 -10.99 4.73 -6.63
N MET A 28 -11.04 3.82 -5.66
CA MET A 28 -11.96 2.68 -5.68
C MET A 28 -13.43 3.12 -5.72
N THR A 29 -13.78 4.13 -4.93
CA THR A 29 -15.14 4.68 -4.91
C THR A 29 -15.47 5.41 -6.21
N THR A 30 -14.60 6.31 -6.66
CA THR A 30 -14.90 7.21 -7.78
C THR A 30 -14.78 6.55 -9.16
N LYS A 31 -13.91 5.54 -9.32
CA LYS A 31 -13.68 4.88 -10.62
C LYS A 31 -14.39 3.55 -10.76
N LEU A 32 -14.53 2.81 -9.66
CA LEU A 32 -15.12 1.47 -9.67
C LEU A 32 -16.48 1.41 -8.98
N GLY A 33 -16.97 2.51 -8.40
CA GLY A 33 -18.27 2.57 -7.74
C GLY A 33 -18.35 1.71 -6.48
N VAL A 34 -17.20 1.36 -5.88
CA VAL A 34 -17.17 0.54 -4.66
C VAL A 34 -17.52 1.43 -3.46
N PRO A 35 -18.45 1.02 -2.60
CA PRO A 35 -18.72 1.78 -1.37
C PRO A 35 -17.46 1.82 -0.49
N PRO A 36 -17.11 2.98 0.10
CA PRO A 36 -15.85 3.17 0.82
C PRO A 36 -15.68 2.18 1.99
N GLU A 37 -16.76 1.81 2.68
CA GLU A 37 -16.77 0.83 3.76
C GLU A 37 -16.42 -0.60 3.32
N ALA A 38 -16.50 -0.89 2.01
CA ALA A 38 -16.16 -2.19 1.45
C ALA A 38 -14.71 -2.27 0.95
N VAL A 39 -13.95 -1.16 1.00
CA VAL A 39 -12.55 -1.10 0.58
C VAL A 39 -11.65 -1.43 1.76
N ILE A 40 -10.91 -2.53 1.67
CA ILE A 40 -9.95 -2.95 2.70
C ILE A 40 -8.54 -2.71 2.17
N ILE A 41 -7.69 -2.04 2.95
CA ILE A 41 -6.31 -1.72 2.59
C ILE A 41 -5.39 -2.29 3.65
N ILE A 42 -4.41 -3.08 3.22
CA ILE A 42 -3.36 -3.67 4.06
C ILE A 42 -2.03 -3.12 3.56
N ILE A 43 -1.25 -2.50 4.45
CA ILE A 43 0.06 -1.94 4.13
C ILE A 43 1.11 -2.79 4.83
N ASN A 44 2.03 -3.36 4.05
CA ASN A 44 3.17 -4.11 4.54
C ASN A 44 4.45 -3.30 4.33
N ASP A 45 5.06 -2.88 5.44
CA ASP A 45 6.39 -2.26 5.43
C ASP A 45 7.44 -3.36 5.46
N ILE A 46 8.18 -3.49 4.37
CA ILE A 46 9.19 -4.54 4.19
C ILE A 46 10.57 -3.89 4.25
N PRO A 47 11.40 -4.23 5.24
CA PRO A 47 12.79 -3.75 5.28
C PRO A 47 13.53 -4.08 3.99
N LYS A 48 14.43 -3.20 3.55
CA LYS A 48 15.17 -3.37 2.30
C LYS A 48 15.98 -4.67 2.20
N HIS A 49 16.45 -5.20 3.33
CA HIS A 49 17.17 -6.48 3.38
C HIS A 49 16.25 -7.71 3.19
N ASN A 50 14.94 -7.52 3.26
CA ASN A 50 13.92 -8.53 2.98
C ASN A 50 13.31 -8.39 1.57
N TRP A 51 13.86 -7.49 0.73
CA TRP A 51 13.38 -7.24 -0.63
C TRP A 51 14.51 -7.45 -1.63
N ALA A 52 14.25 -8.19 -2.72
CA ALA A 52 15.25 -8.43 -3.78
C ALA A 52 14.70 -8.08 -5.16
N ILE A 53 15.54 -7.48 -6.00
CA ILE A 53 15.22 -7.17 -7.40
C ILE A 53 16.37 -7.67 -8.28
N ALA A 54 16.07 -8.46 -9.30
CA ALA A 54 17.06 -9.04 -10.21
C ALA A 54 18.22 -9.78 -9.50
N GLY A 55 17.92 -10.46 -8.39
CA GLY A 55 18.90 -11.26 -7.64
C GLY A 55 19.79 -10.47 -6.68
N LYS A 56 19.52 -9.17 -6.47
CA LYS A 56 20.24 -8.33 -5.48
C LYS A 56 19.27 -7.83 -4.42
N LEU A 57 19.73 -7.82 -3.17
CA LEU A 57 18.93 -7.23 -2.09
C LEU A 57 18.82 -5.72 -2.32
N ALA A 58 17.66 -5.13 -2.02
CA ALA A 58 17.45 -3.69 -2.15
C ALA A 58 18.26 -2.87 -1.11
N SER A 59 18.85 -3.56 -0.13
CA SER A 59 19.82 -3.00 0.82
C SER A 59 21.24 -2.89 0.28
N GLU A 60 21.55 -3.55 -0.84
CA GLU A 60 22.88 -3.60 -1.46
C GLU A 60 23.03 -2.63 -2.64
#